data_AF-A0A4Y9TE48-F1
#
_entry.id   AF-A0A4Y9TE48-F1
#
_cell.length_a   1.000
_cell.length_b   1.000
_cell.length_c   1.000
_cell.angle_alpha   90.00
_cell.angle_beta   90.00
_cell.angle_gamma   90.00
#
_symmetry.space_group_name_H-M   'P 1'
#
loop_
_entity.id
_entity.type
_entity.pdbx_description
1 polymer ?
#
loop_
_entity_poly.entity_id
_entity_poly.type
_entity_poly.pdbx_seq_one_letter_code
_entity_poly.pdbx_strand_id
1 'polypeptide(L)'
;MGFFDRLFGGRFTMPPPDETNASHAAIMREFRTPESKARKQALATLTETLLSAAPEPERARLVRRVLRKYAVDQDATSALTDGLLDPSRGQKLAYLALLNVDWRGFDGFQYLAPHLASASGVQEPYTYLHTGTRPMQAVLDSYDQWLTGFGKRFVHLDSGGDEYVGFIVDAQRVEAIVELAQQAGVKVSLEGF
;
A
#
# COMPACT_ATOMS: atom_id res chain seq x y z
N MET A 1 -31.82 -29.52 -58.61
CA MET A 1 -31.57 -28.08 -58.41
C MET A 1 -32.80 -27.50 -57.73
N GLY A 2 -32.84 -26.99 -56.50
CA GLY A 2 -31.87 -26.76 -55.45
C GLY A 2 -32.59 -25.86 -54.43
N PHE A 3 -33.51 -26.44 -53.64
CA PHE A 3 -34.37 -25.70 -52.69
C PHE A 3 -33.58 -24.98 -51.58
N PHE A 4 -32.28 -25.27 -51.45
CA PHE A 4 -31.40 -24.72 -50.43
C PHE A 4 -30.76 -23.37 -50.78
N ASP A 5 -30.85 -22.91 -52.03
CA ASP A 5 -30.16 -21.69 -52.49
C ASP A 5 -30.81 -20.37 -52.03
N ARG A 6 -32.02 -20.45 -51.44
CA ARG A 6 -32.76 -19.28 -50.92
C ARG A 6 -32.64 -19.05 -49.42
N LEU A 7 -31.99 -19.94 -48.67
CA LEU A 7 -31.84 -19.79 -47.21
C LEU A 7 -30.53 -19.09 -46.80
N PHE A 8 -29.56 -18.97 -47.71
CA PHE A 8 -28.23 -18.41 -47.39
C PHE A 8 -27.76 -17.29 -48.34
N GLY A 9 -28.63 -16.81 -49.24
CA GLY A 9 -28.30 -15.78 -50.24
C GLY A 9 -28.37 -14.32 -49.75
N GLY A 10 -28.71 -14.08 -48.49
CA GLY A 10 -28.53 -12.78 -47.86
C GLY A 10 -27.10 -12.70 -47.34
N ARG A 11 -26.32 -11.73 -47.82
CA ARG A 11 -25.04 -11.36 -47.20
C ARG A 11 -25.31 -11.15 -45.72
N PHE A 12 -24.94 -12.13 -44.88
CA PHE A 12 -24.83 -11.97 -43.44
C PHE A 12 -23.64 -11.04 -43.20
N THR A 13 -23.84 -9.75 -43.48
CA THR A 13 -23.01 -8.72 -42.90
C THR A 13 -23.47 -8.63 -41.46
N MET A 14 -22.68 -9.21 -40.55
CA MET A 14 -22.78 -8.85 -39.13
C MET A 14 -22.88 -7.32 -39.07
N PRO A 15 -23.88 -6.74 -38.37
CA PRO A 15 -23.83 -5.33 -38.08
C PRO A 15 -22.45 -5.05 -37.45
N PRO A 16 -21.79 -3.93 -37.79
CA PRO A 16 -20.55 -3.55 -37.14
C PRO A 16 -20.74 -3.75 -35.63
N PRO A 17 -19.84 -4.44 -34.92
CA PRO A 17 -20.01 -4.63 -33.50
C PRO A 17 -20.28 -3.27 -32.89
N ASP A 18 -21.40 -3.13 -32.17
CA ASP A 18 -21.73 -1.88 -31.49
C ASP A 18 -20.47 -1.47 -30.73
N GLU A 19 -19.91 -0.31 -31.10
CA GLU A 19 -18.72 0.21 -30.44
C GLU A 19 -19.06 0.32 -28.97
N THR A 20 -18.59 -0.66 -28.20
CA THR A 20 -18.88 -0.74 -26.78
C THR A 20 -18.07 0.39 -26.17
N ASN A 21 -18.70 1.56 -26.05
CA ASN A 21 -18.12 2.78 -25.49
C ASN A 21 -17.91 2.68 -23.97
N ALA A 22 -17.91 1.46 -23.43
CA ALA A 22 -17.53 1.19 -22.06
C ALA A 22 -16.01 1.11 -22.00
N SER A 23 -15.37 2.11 -21.39
CA SER A 23 -13.96 2.01 -21.04
C SER A 23 -13.72 0.74 -20.21
N HIS A 24 -12.54 0.13 -20.33
CA HIS A 24 -12.15 -1.04 -19.53
C HIS A 24 -12.44 -0.87 -18.03
N ALA A 25 -12.27 0.35 -17.51
CA ALA A 25 -12.59 0.72 -16.13
C ALA A 25 -14.10 0.67 -15.78
N ALA A 26 -14.98 0.96 -16.74
CA ALA A 26 -16.43 0.85 -16.56
C ALA A 26 -16.87 -0.62 -16.48
N ILE A 27 -16.30 -1.48 -17.34
CA ILE A 27 -16.56 -2.92 -17.35
C ILE A 27 -16.10 -3.55 -16.02
N MET A 28 -14.88 -3.25 -15.58
CA MET A 28 -14.35 -3.77 -14.31
C MET A 28 -15.12 -3.28 -13.07
N ARG A 29 -15.79 -2.12 -13.15
CA ARG A 29 -16.65 -1.61 -12.06
C ARG A 29 -17.91 -2.47 -11.90
N GLU A 30 -18.42 -3.04 -12.99
CA GLU A 30 -19.63 -3.84 -13.02
C GLU A 30 -19.42 -5.23 -12.40
N PHE A 31 -18.19 -5.77 -12.49
CA PHE A 31 -17.79 -7.04 -11.87
C PHE A 31 -17.36 -6.94 -10.40
N ARG A 32 -17.50 -5.78 -9.73
CA ARG A 32 -17.09 -5.65 -8.32
C ARG A 32 -18.02 -6.38 -7.37
N THR A 33 -17.50 -7.45 -6.76
CA THR A 33 -18.15 -8.18 -5.67
C THR A 33 -18.31 -7.32 -4.41
N PRO A 34 -19.27 -7.62 -3.51
CA PRO A 34 -19.36 -6.97 -2.20
C PRO A 34 -18.06 -7.05 -1.39
N GLU A 35 -17.34 -8.18 -1.50
CA GLU A 35 -16.04 -8.40 -0.87
C GLU A 35 -14.99 -7.41 -1.40
N SER A 36 -14.95 -7.15 -2.71
CA SER A 36 -14.06 -6.14 -3.31
C SER A 36 -14.38 -4.72 -2.79
N LYS A 37 -15.66 -4.40 -2.55
CA LYS A 37 -16.04 -3.10 -1.97
C LYS A 37 -15.59 -3.00 -0.51
N ALA A 38 -15.79 -4.04 0.29
CA ALA A 38 -15.35 -4.09 1.68
C ALA A 38 -13.82 -3.97 1.80
N ARG A 39 -13.07 -4.73 0.98
CA ARG A 39 -11.60 -4.67 0.92
C ARG A 39 -11.10 -3.28 0.55
N LYS A 40 -11.72 -2.65 -0.46
CA LYS A 40 -11.41 -1.26 -0.85
C LYS A 40 -11.63 -0.28 0.31
N GLN A 41 -12.72 -0.45 1.06
CA GLN A 41 -13.02 0.41 2.20
C GLN A 41 -12.01 0.20 3.34
N ALA A 42 -11.69 -1.06 3.66
CA ALA A 42 -10.65 -1.39 4.63
C ALA A 42 -9.29 -0.80 4.23
N LEU A 43 -8.91 -0.87 2.94
CA LEU A 43 -7.68 -0.25 2.44
C LEU A 43 -7.70 1.28 2.60
N ALA A 44 -8.83 1.93 2.34
CA ALA A 44 -8.98 3.37 2.56
C ALA A 44 -8.78 3.72 4.04
N THR A 45 -9.46 3.01 4.94
CA THR A 45 -9.37 3.22 6.39
C THR A 45 -7.97 2.93 6.92
N LEU A 46 -7.30 1.87 6.42
CA LEU A 46 -5.91 1.57 6.74
C LEU A 46 -5.00 2.74 6.34
N THR A 47 -5.12 3.18 5.09
CA THR A 47 -4.31 4.29 4.56
C THR A 47 -4.53 5.58 5.34
N GLU A 48 -5.79 5.92 5.67
CA GLU A 48 -6.13 7.08 6.51
C GLU A 48 -5.52 6.97 7.91
N THR A 49 -5.52 5.76 8.48
CA THR A 49 -4.98 5.50 9.81
C THR A 49 -3.47 5.66 9.86
N LEU A 50 -2.76 5.13 8.85
CA LEU A 50 -1.31 5.31 8.69
C LEU A 50 -0.94 6.79 8.50
N LEU A 51 -1.79 7.55 7.82
CA LEU A 51 -1.60 8.98 7.55
C LEU A 51 -2.25 9.90 8.61
N SER A 52 -2.50 9.39 9.82
CA SER A 52 -3.17 10.16 10.87
C SER A 52 -2.41 11.45 11.26
N ALA A 53 -1.08 11.45 11.16
CA ALA A 53 -0.23 12.62 11.40
C ALA A 53 -0.23 13.64 10.25
N ALA A 54 -0.67 13.25 9.05
CA ALA A 54 -0.70 14.13 7.90
C ALA A 54 -1.90 15.10 7.95
N PRO A 55 -1.75 16.36 7.48
CA PRO A 55 -2.86 17.28 7.30
C PRO A 55 -3.93 16.71 6.35
N GLU A 56 -5.20 17.03 6.60
CA GLU A 56 -6.33 16.51 5.84
C GLU A 56 -6.17 16.61 4.30
N PRO A 57 -5.70 17.72 3.71
CA PRO A 57 -5.50 17.80 2.27
C PRO A 57 -4.48 16.79 1.74
N GLU A 58 -3.40 16.55 2.49
CA GLU A 58 -2.33 15.63 2.13
C GLU A 58 -2.78 14.17 2.30
N ARG A 59 -3.44 13.87 3.43
CA ARG A 59 -4.04 12.56 3.69
C ARG A 59 -5.03 12.20 2.59
N ALA A 60 -5.99 13.06 2.29
CA ALA A 60 -7.00 12.81 1.26
C ALA A 60 -6.39 12.64 -0.14
N ARG A 61 -5.30 13.35 -0.44
CA ARG A 61 -4.56 13.22 -1.71
C ARG A 61 -3.93 11.82 -1.84
N LEU A 62 -3.27 11.35 -0.78
CA LEU A 62 -2.58 10.06 -0.75
C LEU A 62 -3.56 8.89 -0.75
N VAL A 63 -4.64 8.96 0.04
CA VAL A 63 -5.73 7.95 0.04
C VAL A 63 -6.33 7.82 -1.36
N ARG A 64 -6.67 8.93 -2.02
CA ARG A 64 -7.15 8.93 -3.41
C ARG A 64 -6.14 8.35 -4.39
N ARG A 65 -4.84 8.43 -4.11
CA ARG A 65 -3.79 7.87 -4.95
C ARG A 65 -3.70 6.36 -4.79
N VAL A 66 -3.64 5.85 -3.56
CA VAL A 66 -3.67 4.42 -3.24
C VAL A 66 -4.91 3.76 -3.84
N LEU A 67 -6.10 4.35 -3.63
CA LEU A 67 -7.34 3.79 -4.18
C LEU A 67 -7.43 3.84 -5.71
N ARG A 68 -6.75 4.80 -6.36
CA ARG A 68 -6.66 4.85 -7.83
C ARG A 68 -5.77 3.73 -8.35
N LYS A 69 -4.64 3.48 -7.69
CA LYS A 69 -3.73 2.37 -7.99
C LYS A 69 -4.39 1.01 -7.83
N TYR A 70 -5.07 0.82 -6.70
CA TYR A 70 -5.87 -0.38 -6.43
C TYR A 70 -6.99 -0.61 -7.46
N ALA A 71 -7.54 0.46 -8.05
CA ALA A 71 -8.61 0.35 -9.04
C ALA A 71 -8.15 -0.11 -10.44
N VAL A 72 -6.84 -0.16 -10.71
CA VAL A 72 -6.24 -0.66 -11.96
C VAL A 72 -5.69 -2.08 -11.75
N ASP A 73 -6.38 -2.87 -10.92
CA ASP A 73 -6.07 -4.27 -10.60
C ASP A 73 -4.67 -4.54 -10.02
N GLN A 74 -4.07 -3.54 -9.35
CA GLN A 74 -2.96 -3.81 -8.44
C GLN A 74 -3.47 -4.50 -7.17
N ASP A 75 -2.69 -5.40 -6.61
CA ASP A 75 -2.94 -5.92 -5.27
C ASP A 75 -2.87 -4.78 -4.23
N ALA A 76 -3.51 -4.99 -3.06
CA ALA A 76 -3.64 -3.95 -2.06
C ALA A 76 -2.29 -3.47 -1.50
N THR A 77 -1.33 -4.38 -1.33
CA THR A 77 0.01 -4.10 -0.85
C THR A 77 0.74 -3.21 -1.85
N SER A 78 0.81 -3.60 -3.13
CA SER A 78 1.46 -2.82 -4.18
C SER A 78 0.80 -1.46 -4.40
N ALA A 79 -0.54 -1.39 -4.30
CA ALA A 79 -1.26 -0.12 -4.38
C ALA A 79 -0.89 0.84 -3.22
N LEU A 80 -0.69 0.30 -2.02
CA LEU A 80 -0.29 1.04 -0.83
C LEU A 80 1.17 1.51 -0.93
N THR A 81 2.10 0.60 -1.23
CA THR A 81 3.54 0.90 -1.32
C THR A 81 3.80 1.88 -2.47
N ASP A 82 3.39 1.59 -3.70
CA ASP A 82 3.58 2.51 -4.83
C ASP A 82 2.82 3.83 -4.67
N GLY A 83 1.70 3.80 -3.93
CA GLY A 83 0.87 4.97 -3.68
C GLY A 83 1.60 5.96 -2.77
N LEU A 84 2.23 5.46 -1.71
CA LEU A 84 2.86 6.26 -0.67
C LEU A 84 4.37 6.49 -0.91
N LEU A 85 5.07 5.57 -1.56
CA LEU A 85 6.53 5.62 -1.76
C LEU A 85 6.96 6.21 -3.11
N ASP A 86 6.02 6.69 -3.93
CA ASP A 86 6.35 7.34 -5.20
C ASP A 86 7.32 8.53 -4.99
N PRO A 87 8.47 8.59 -5.68
CA PRO A 87 9.48 9.63 -5.46
C PRO A 87 9.00 11.06 -5.71
N SER A 88 7.98 11.24 -6.55
CA SER A 88 7.50 12.56 -7.00
C SER A 88 6.17 12.97 -6.37
N ARG A 89 5.33 11.98 -6.04
CA ARG A 89 3.93 12.17 -5.63
C ARG A 89 3.56 11.36 -4.38
N GLY A 90 4.53 10.72 -3.74
CA GLY A 90 4.34 9.97 -2.51
C GLY A 90 4.17 10.87 -1.28
N GLN A 91 4.39 10.29 -0.12
CA GLN A 91 4.37 10.95 1.18
C GLN A 91 5.52 11.96 1.31
N LYS A 92 5.33 12.96 2.17
CA LYS A 92 6.35 13.95 2.52
C LYS A 92 7.08 13.51 3.78
N LEU A 93 8.36 13.85 3.90
CA LEU A 93 9.18 13.51 5.08
C LEU A 93 8.58 14.00 6.40
N ALA A 94 7.92 15.16 6.41
CA ALA A 94 7.26 15.70 7.60
C ALA A 94 6.10 14.84 8.11
N TYR A 95 5.53 13.98 7.26
CA TYR A 95 4.38 13.12 7.57
C TYR A 95 4.64 11.70 7.07
N LEU A 96 5.89 11.24 7.23
CA LEU A 96 6.32 9.93 6.77
C LEU A 96 5.50 8.85 7.49
N ALA A 97 4.82 7.99 6.73
CA ALA A 97 3.97 6.93 7.25
C ALA A 97 4.55 5.55 6.98
N LEU A 98 5.18 5.34 5.81
CA LEU A 98 5.92 4.14 5.47
C LEU A 98 7.43 4.42 5.43
N LEU A 99 8.23 3.50 5.95
CA LEU A 99 9.66 3.40 5.68
C LEU A 99 9.89 2.28 4.69
N ASN A 100 10.76 2.51 3.71
CA ASN A 100 11.22 1.52 2.75
C ASN A 100 12.74 1.57 2.67
N VAL A 101 13.41 0.46 2.93
CA VAL A 101 14.87 0.36 2.89
C VAL A 101 15.31 -0.97 2.29
N ASP A 102 16.29 -0.91 1.40
CA ASP A 102 16.97 -2.09 0.86
C ASP A 102 17.82 -2.76 1.95
N TRP A 103 18.19 -4.04 1.77
CA TRP A 103 19.05 -4.78 2.69
C TRP A 103 20.47 -4.19 2.82
N ARG A 104 20.89 -3.37 1.85
CA ARG A 104 22.11 -2.54 1.91
C ARG A 104 21.84 -1.06 2.22
N GLY A 105 20.58 -0.67 2.38
CA GLY A 105 20.12 0.71 2.47
C GLY A 105 20.36 1.38 3.82
N PHE A 106 21.52 1.19 4.44
CA PHE A 106 21.82 1.71 5.78
C PHE A 106 21.79 3.24 5.85
N ASP A 107 22.26 3.93 4.81
CA ASP A 107 22.20 5.40 4.73
C ASP A 107 20.75 5.88 4.60
N GLY A 108 19.95 5.16 3.81
CA GLY A 108 18.51 5.43 3.67
C GLY A 108 17.77 5.23 4.98
N PHE A 109 18.09 4.16 5.72
CA PHE A 109 17.55 3.93 7.05
C PHE A 109 17.97 5.04 8.04
N GLN A 110 19.26 5.40 8.09
CA GLN A 110 19.78 6.47 8.95
C GLN A 110 19.04 7.79 8.72
N TYR A 111 18.76 8.08 7.44
CA TYR A 111 18.06 9.28 7.04
C TYR A 111 16.56 9.23 7.37
N LEU A 112 15.86 8.13 7.06
CA LEU A 112 14.41 8.05 7.16
C LEU A 112 13.88 7.69 8.55
N ALA A 113 14.61 6.90 9.34
CA ALA A 113 14.13 6.42 10.64
C ALA A 113 13.79 7.57 11.61
N PRO A 114 14.63 8.62 11.78
CA PRO A 114 14.29 9.76 12.63
C PRO A 114 13.02 10.50 12.16
N HIS A 115 12.82 10.61 10.84
CA HIS A 115 11.63 11.24 10.27
C HIS A 115 10.37 10.42 10.53
N LEU A 116 10.45 9.08 10.42
CA LEU A 116 9.32 8.19 10.72
C LEU A 116 8.96 8.25 12.21
N ALA A 117 9.96 8.18 13.09
CA ALA A 117 9.76 8.32 14.54
C ALA A 117 9.08 9.65 14.89
N SER A 118 9.59 10.76 14.35
CA SER A 118 9.03 12.10 14.56
C SER A 118 7.60 12.23 14.07
N ALA A 119 7.30 11.74 12.86
CA ALA A 119 5.95 11.75 12.30
C ALA A 119 4.96 10.90 13.15
N SER A 120 5.45 9.87 13.84
CA SER A 120 4.65 9.05 14.76
C SER A 120 4.46 9.65 16.17
N GLY A 121 5.04 10.83 16.43
CA GLY A 121 4.94 11.55 17.70
C GLY A 121 6.11 11.34 18.68
N VAL A 122 7.18 10.66 18.26
CA VAL A 122 8.39 10.49 19.08
C VAL A 122 9.28 11.71 18.91
N GLN A 123 9.49 12.48 19.98
CA GLN A 123 10.28 13.72 19.93
C GLN A 123 11.79 13.46 19.93
N GLU A 124 12.21 12.33 20.48
CA GLU A 124 13.62 11.95 20.57
C GLU A 124 14.09 11.36 19.23
N PRO A 125 15.14 11.91 18.61
CA PRO A 125 15.63 11.38 17.35
C PRO A 125 16.35 10.04 17.58
N TYR A 126 15.98 9.04 16.79
CA TYR A 126 16.72 7.79 16.78
C TYR A 126 18.14 8.02 16.25
N THR A 127 19.14 7.72 17.07
CA THR A 127 20.55 7.84 16.68
C THR A 127 21.05 6.49 16.20
N TYR A 128 21.07 6.29 14.89
CA TYR A 128 21.64 5.08 14.30
C TYR A 128 23.17 5.20 14.18
N LEU A 129 23.88 4.21 14.73
CA LEU A 129 25.32 4.04 14.56
C LEU A 129 25.59 2.79 13.72
N HIS A 130 26.01 2.97 12.47
CA HIS A 130 26.37 1.85 11.61
C HIS A 130 27.72 1.27 12.02
N THR A 131 27.70 0.05 12.59
CA THR A 131 28.92 -0.68 12.96
C THR A 131 29.42 -1.62 11.86
N GLY A 132 28.74 -1.71 10.72
CA GLY A 132 29.10 -2.59 9.60
C GLY A 132 28.90 -4.10 9.82
N THR A 133 28.49 -4.51 11.01
CA THR A 133 28.45 -5.92 11.42
C THR A 133 27.06 -6.53 11.49
N ARG A 134 26.01 -5.71 11.47
CA ARG A 134 24.62 -6.16 11.63
C ARG A 134 23.87 -6.12 10.29
N PRO A 135 23.08 -7.16 9.95
CA PRO A 135 22.16 -7.10 8.82
C PRO A 135 21.04 -6.08 9.08
N MET A 136 20.40 -5.60 8.02
CA MET A 136 19.31 -4.61 8.12
C MET A 136 18.17 -5.08 9.03
N GLN A 137 17.81 -6.38 9.01
CA GLN A 137 16.82 -6.94 9.93
C GLN A 137 17.15 -6.66 11.40
N ALA A 138 18.39 -6.92 11.83
CA ALA A 138 18.82 -6.64 13.22
C ALA A 138 18.86 -5.14 13.55
N VAL A 139 19.01 -4.28 12.53
CA VAL A 139 18.89 -2.82 12.69
C VAL A 139 17.42 -2.43 12.94
N LEU A 140 16.48 -3.01 12.18
CA LEU A 140 15.05 -2.80 12.36
C LEU A 140 14.55 -3.37 13.70
N ASP A 141 15.06 -4.51 14.15
CA ASP A 141 14.76 -5.06 15.48
C ASP A 141 15.22 -4.12 16.60
N SER A 142 16.44 -3.55 16.46
CA SER A 142 16.96 -2.56 17.40
C SER A 142 16.12 -1.27 17.39
N TYR A 143 15.56 -0.93 16.24
CA TYR A 143 14.67 0.22 16.07
C TYR A 143 13.29 -0.03 16.72
N ASP A 144 12.68 -1.19 16.52
CA ASP A 144 11.44 -1.59 17.22
C ASP A 144 11.66 -1.61 18.74
N GLN A 145 12.77 -2.20 19.20
CA GLN A 145 13.11 -2.24 20.62
C GLN A 145 13.21 -0.83 21.22
N TRP A 146 13.85 0.11 20.51
CA TRP A 146 13.91 1.50 20.95
C TRP A 146 12.51 2.16 20.97
N LEU A 147 11.66 1.89 19.96
CA LEU A 147 10.28 2.39 19.90
C LEU A 147 9.41 1.91 21.07
N THR A 148 9.68 0.72 21.62
CA THR A 148 8.94 0.22 22.79
C THR A 148 9.03 1.16 24.00
N GLY A 149 10.14 1.91 24.14
CA GLY A 149 10.31 2.93 25.17
C GLY A 149 9.29 4.06 25.12
N PHE A 150 8.65 4.26 23.96
CA PHE A 150 7.63 5.28 23.71
C PHE A 150 6.22 4.69 23.57
N GLY A 151 6.03 3.41 23.90
CA GLY A 151 4.76 2.72 23.70
C GLY A 151 4.38 2.54 22.23
N LYS A 152 5.38 2.51 21.34
CA LYS A 152 5.22 2.32 19.89
C LYS A 152 5.79 0.98 19.46
N ARG A 153 5.36 0.49 18.30
CA ARG A 153 5.91 -0.70 17.63
C ARG A 153 6.14 -0.42 16.15
N PHE A 154 7.21 -0.97 15.61
CA PHE A 154 7.44 -1.07 14.17
C PHE A 154 6.74 -2.32 13.65
N VAL A 155 5.86 -2.16 12.68
CA VAL A 155 5.11 -3.23 12.04
C VAL A 155 5.65 -3.39 10.63
N HIS A 156 6.03 -4.61 10.30
CA HIS A 156 6.53 -5.01 8.99
C HIS A 156 5.36 -5.15 8.02
N LEU A 157 5.56 -4.68 6.80
CA LEU A 157 4.64 -4.83 5.69
C LEU A 157 5.33 -5.72 4.65
N ASP A 158 4.74 -6.90 4.40
CA ASP A 158 5.22 -7.83 3.38
C ASP A 158 4.85 -7.27 2.01
N SER A 159 5.85 -6.65 1.37
CA SER A 159 5.76 -6.07 0.03
C SER A 159 5.88 -7.13 -1.08
N GLY A 160 6.25 -8.37 -0.75
CA GLY A 160 6.60 -9.42 -1.70
C GLY A 160 7.95 -9.23 -2.40
N GLY A 161 8.71 -8.18 -2.05
CA GLY A 161 10.04 -7.90 -2.58
C GLY A 161 11.16 -8.09 -1.57
N ASP A 162 12.39 -7.82 -1.99
CA ASP A 162 13.60 -7.91 -1.15
C ASP A 162 13.79 -6.67 -0.25
N GLU A 163 12.88 -5.70 -0.35
CA GLU A 163 12.92 -4.45 0.38
C GLU A 163 12.18 -4.56 1.71
N TYR A 164 12.77 -3.95 2.74
CA TYR A 164 12.18 -3.88 4.06
C TYR A 164 11.22 -2.69 4.15
N VAL A 165 9.92 -2.98 4.14
CA VAL A 165 8.86 -1.99 4.27
C VAL A 165 8.20 -2.11 5.65
N GLY A 166 7.92 -0.99 6.29
CA GLY A 166 7.17 -1.00 7.55
C GLY A 166 6.72 0.38 8.01
N PHE A 167 5.98 0.42 9.11
CA PHE A 167 5.40 1.63 9.67
C PHE A 167 5.31 1.57 11.20
N ILE A 168 5.09 2.71 11.84
CA ILE A 168 4.97 2.79 13.31
C ILE A 168 3.50 2.88 13.71
N VAL A 169 3.13 2.12 14.74
CA VAL A 169 1.83 2.21 15.41
C VAL A 169 1.98 2.29 16.92
N ASP A 170 0.93 2.75 17.61
CA ASP A 170 0.82 2.59 19.06
C ASP A 170 0.77 1.10 19.41
N ALA A 171 1.52 0.69 20.44
CA ALA A 171 1.59 -0.70 20.87
C ALA A 171 0.20 -1.28 21.20
N GLN A 172 -0.70 -0.46 21.76
CA GLN A 172 -2.07 -0.83 22.08
C GLN A 172 -2.97 -1.04 20.85
N ARG A 173 -2.54 -0.55 19.68
CA ARG A 173 -3.33 -0.58 18.43
C ARG A 173 -2.82 -1.62 17.43
N VAL A 174 -1.73 -2.33 17.73
CA VAL A 174 -1.10 -3.29 16.80
C VAL A 174 -2.13 -4.31 16.31
N GLU A 175 -2.83 -4.98 17.21
CA GLU A 175 -3.80 -6.04 16.87
C GLU A 175 -4.90 -5.50 15.94
N ALA A 176 -5.50 -4.37 16.29
CA ALA A 176 -6.53 -3.73 15.47
C ALA A 176 -6.01 -3.33 14.07
N ILE A 177 -4.74 -2.90 13.96
CA ILE A 177 -4.13 -2.55 12.67
C ILE A 177 -3.83 -3.80 11.84
N VAL A 178 -3.37 -4.88 12.46
CA VAL A 178 -3.14 -6.17 11.79
C VAL A 178 -4.45 -6.72 11.23
N GLU A 179 -5.53 -6.70 12.01
CA GLU A 179 -6.86 -7.10 11.55
C GLU A 179 -7.36 -6.22 10.40
N LEU A 180 -7.21 -4.90 10.51
CA LEU A 180 -7.61 -3.97 9.46
C LEU A 180 -6.79 -4.19 8.17
N ALA A 181 -5.48 -4.43 8.29
CA ALA A 181 -4.62 -4.77 7.17
C ALA A 181 -5.05 -6.07 6.50
N GLN A 182 -5.37 -7.11 7.28
CA GLN A 182 -5.89 -8.37 6.76
C GLN A 182 -7.20 -8.18 5.98
N GLN A 183 -8.13 -7.37 6.50
CA GLN A 183 -9.37 -7.01 5.80
C GLN A 183 -9.10 -6.24 4.50
N ALA A 184 -8.08 -5.39 4.50
CA ALA A 184 -7.60 -4.67 3.32
C ALA A 184 -6.86 -5.57 2.31
N GLY A 185 -6.50 -6.80 2.69
CA GLY A 185 -5.68 -7.70 1.88
C GLY A 185 -4.19 -7.33 1.88
N VAL A 186 -3.72 -6.63 2.91
CA VAL A 186 -2.31 -6.27 3.14
C VAL A 186 -1.77 -7.16 4.24
N LYS A 187 -0.60 -7.78 3.99
CA LYS A 187 0.06 -8.65 4.95
C LYS A 187 1.01 -7.82 5.81
N VAL A 188 0.82 -7.89 7.13
CA VAL A 188 1.64 -7.19 8.11
C VAL A 188 1.93 -8.08 9.31
N SER A 189 3.08 -7.90 9.95
CA SER A 189 3.48 -8.67 11.14
C SER A 189 4.39 -7.86 12.07
N LEU A 190 4.42 -8.24 13.35
CA LEU A 190 5.45 -7.77 14.30
C LEU A 190 6.72 -8.63 14.23
N GLU A 191 6.54 -9.92 13.97
CA GLU A 191 7.63 -10.86 13.84
C GLU A 191 7.93 -11.04 12.35
N GLY A 192 9.19 -10.86 11.99
CA GLY A 192 9.73 -11.28 10.70
C GLY A 192 9.76 -10.22 9.62
N PHE A 193 10.91 -10.19 8.97
CA PHE A 193 11.01 -10.61 7.58
C PHE A 193 11.53 -12.05 7.54
#